data_AF-A0A0C3I6Y8-F1
#
_entry.id   AF-A0A0C3I6Y8-F1
#
_cell.length_a   1.000
_cell.length_b   1.000
_cell.length_c   1.000
_cell.angle_alpha   90.00
_cell.angle_beta   90.00
_cell.angle_gamma   90.00
#
_symmetry.space_group_name_H-M   'P 1'
#
loop_
_entity.id
_entity.type
_entity.pdbx_description
1 polymer ?
#
loop_
_entity_poly.entity_id
_entity_poly.type
_entity_poly.pdbx_seq_one_letter_code
_entity_poly.pdbx_strand_id
1 'polypeptide(L)'
;MPALGVATALLLLGNSEGLPWTMPAWQDITKVFGVPWHTEPDAAPDSPAVHVPTWTTSIAQSVSVYARNLWKKTTLAAQAEYARKGYTDNDAEGRRAWNSWVVANWGPTWKLNRIIDEVLKEAKCGPYDAQVPIHAANPLAYKLFGDDAYPDDPNFLATPIKTFIDQLLVITWQRYRKSLTREANDIKRKQAGLEAEWKESLNELEDRRKQIEAMLAAAQNDDTKADEIAKLPKALRDALKKLATDSEIREVEQLVQAALENIQSDDVALEIPDGENIDIAWTEGVEDLAWLTEDEIWVHLGLKEGKKIPLFQEFTDPDATIEPWSEEGEAWLNDPTTTHEPLQARWHQLVGILRMLQRAFDGQPVLLMDGVGIGKTFQVLGFIACLSWFRRHFDTHGKFPGAFANLKWQGKEGNIPDLPFLIICPVSLHHQWQREIEHFLQRSSFDVLPYIQKFAKRCEWWTRVKSQSRQQPHRQIILATDTVCITYIPGLTVSQENRPFKMMDPRFSSTSSTV
;
A
#
# COMPACT_ATOMS: atom_id res chain seq x y z
N MET A 1 38.56 32.43 12.69
CA MET A 1 38.60 33.01 14.06
C MET A 1 38.56 31.88 15.08
N PRO A 2 39.38 31.92 16.15
CA PRO A 2 39.17 31.04 17.29
C PRO A 2 37.78 31.33 17.87
N ALA A 3 36.87 30.35 17.81
CA ALA A 3 35.50 30.56 18.26
C ALA A 3 35.44 30.58 19.79
N LEU A 4 35.07 31.74 20.33
CA LEU A 4 34.65 31.84 21.72
C LEU A 4 33.36 31.05 21.93
N GLY A 5 33.18 30.48 23.11
CA GLY A 5 31.87 29.96 23.50
C GLY A 5 30.90 31.12 23.70
N VAL A 6 29.60 30.89 23.49
CA VAL A 6 28.55 31.90 23.67
C VAL A 6 28.62 32.53 25.07
N ALA A 7 28.79 31.71 26.10
CA ALA A 7 28.93 32.16 27.48
C ALA A 7 30.14 33.09 27.65
N THR A 8 31.28 32.77 27.05
CA THR A 8 32.47 33.61 27.10
C THR A 8 32.26 34.93 26.36
N ALA A 9 31.65 34.90 25.18
CA ALA A 9 31.35 36.10 24.40
C ALA A 9 30.41 37.04 25.17
N LEU A 10 29.39 36.50 25.82
CA LEU A 10 28.44 37.26 26.64
C LEU A 10 29.11 37.89 27.88
N LEU A 11 30.04 37.16 28.51
CA LEU A 11 30.79 37.67 29.65
C LEU A 11 31.76 38.79 29.27
N LEU A 12 32.37 38.71 28.07
CA LEU A 12 33.24 39.77 27.55
C LEU A 12 32.46 41.05 27.22
N LEU A 13 31.23 40.93 26.73
CA LEU A 13 30.33 42.08 26.54
C LEU A 13 30.08 42.81 27.87
N GLY A 14 30.00 42.05 28.98
CA GLY A 14 29.92 42.52 30.37
C GLY A 14 31.01 43.47 30.85
N ASN A 15 32.16 43.54 30.17
CA ASN A 15 33.24 44.46 30.53
C ASN A 15 32.90 45.93 30.22
N SER A 16 31.92 46.18 29.36
CA SER A 16 31.54 47.52 28.91
C SER A 16 30.32 47.98 29.70
N GLU A 17 30.52 48.68 30.82
CA GLU A 17 29.47 49.38 31.58
C GLU A 17 28.22 48.53 31.92
N GLY A 18 28.41 47.22 32.16
CA GLY A 18 27.31 46.31 32.53
C GLY A 18 26.46 45.80 31.36
N LEU A 19 26.86 46.03 30.11
CA LEU A 19 26.18 45.48 28.94
C LEU A 19 26.16 43.94 28.92
N PRO A 20 25.14 43.29 28.35
CA PRO A 20 23.89 43.85 27.88
C PRO A 20 22.83 43.97 29.00
N TRP A 21 23.22 43.76 30.26
CA TRP A 21 22.30 43.59 31.39
C TRP A 21 21.61 44.88 31.84
N THR A 22 22.08 46.02 31.35
CA THR A 22 21.47 47.34 31.56
C THR A 22 20.49 47.73 30.45
N MET A 23 20.43 46.98 29.35
CA MET A 23 19.59 47.30 28.18
C MET A 23 18.17 46.73 28.34
N PRO A 24 17.11 47.55 28.22
CA PRO A 24 15.73 47.11 28.38
C PRO A 24 15.34 45.96 27.44
N ALA A 25 15.73 46.03 26.16
CA ALA A 25 15.42 44.98 25.18
C ALA A 25 16.03 43.61 25.58
N TRP A 26 17.24 43.61 26.13
CA TRP A 26 17.89 42.39 26.60
C TRP A 26 17.25 41.87 27.89
N GLN A 27 16.90 42.77 28.81
CA GLN A 27 16.17 42.42 30.04
C GLN A 27 14.79 41.84 29.71
N ASP A 28 14.11 42.35 28.68
CA ASP A 28 12.82 41.85 28.25
C ASP A 28 12.89 40.43 27.70
N ILE A 29 13.97 40.09 26.98
CA ILE A 29 14.20 38.74 26.46
C ILE A 29 14.60 37.78 27.60
N THR A 30 15.53 38.21 28.46
CA THR A 30 16.16 37.32 29.44
C THR A 30 15.43 37.25 30.77
N LYS A 31 14.60 38.25 31.09
CA LYS A 31 13.98 38.51 32.39
C LYS A 31 14.98 38.65 33.54
N VAL A 32 16.22 39.03 33.22
CA VAL A 32 17.29 39.30 34.18
C VAL A 32 17.52 40.80 34.22
N PHE A 33 17.06 41.45 35.28
CA PHE A 33 17.08 42.91 35.44
C PHE A 33 18.32 43.37 36.22
N GLY A 34 19.46 43.47 35.55
CA GLY A 34 20.73 43.88 36.15
C GLY A 34 21.86 42.86 35.98
N VAL A 35 23.07 43.23 36.42
CA VAL A 35 24.28 42.44 36.17
C VAL A 35 24.24 41.12 36.98
N PRO A 36 24.33 39.93 36.34
CA PRO A 36 24.11 38.64 37.00
C PRO A 36 25.02 38.35 38.21
N TRP A 37 26.24 38.88 38.19
CA TRP A 37 27.25 38.69 39.24
C TRP A 37 27.37 39.88 40.20
N HIS A 38 26.38 40.77 40.23
CA HIS A 38 26.31 41.84 41.23
C HIS A 38 25.92 41.26 42.61
N THR A 39 26.58 41.75 43.65
CA THR A 39 26.34 41.35 45.03
C THR A 39 26.35 42.57 45.94
N GLU A 40 25.43 42.62 46.89
CA GLU A 40 25.42 43.66 47.92
C GLU A 40 26.64 43.52 48.83
N PRO A 41 27.26 44.62 49.30
CA PRO A 41 28.48 44.59 50.11
C PRO A 41 28.36 43.76 51.40
N ASP A 42 27.18 43.73 52.01
CA ASP A 42 26.91 43.11 53.32
C ASP A 42 26.06 41.83 53.23
N ALA A 43 25.86 41.27 52.04
CA ALA A 43 25.06 40.05 51.86
C ALA A 43 25.79 38.80 52.39
N ALA A 44 25.06 37.95 53.13
CA ALA A 44 25.62 36.68 53.62
C ALA A 44 25.97 35.73 52.45
N PRO A 45 27.06 34.94 52.55
CA PRO A 45 27.56 34.09 51.45
C PRO A 45 26.52 33.11 50.88
N ASP A 46 25.64 32.59 51.74
CA ASP A 46 24.61 31.60 51.38
C ASP A 46 23.27 32.22 50.98
N SER A 47 23.14 33.55 51.02
CA SER A 47 21.92 34.23 50.56
C SER A 47 21.76 34.13 49.05
N PRO A 48 20.53 34.11 48.50
CA PRO A 48 20.30 34.18 47.06
C PRO A 48 20.90 35.45 46.44
N ALA A 49 21.51 35.33 45.26
CA ALA A 49 22.04 36.47 44.53
C ALA A 49 20.92 37.37 43.97
N VAL A 50 21.17 38.68 43.93
CA VAL A 50 20.17 39.73 43.68
C VAL A 50 19.41 39.52 42.36
N HIS A 51 20.14 39.29 41.27
CA HIS A 51 19.55 39.20 39.92
C HIS A 51 19.42 37.76 39.40
N VAL A 52 20.04 36.79 40.09
CA VAL A 52 20.02 35.37 39.72
C VAL A 52 19.71 34.54 40.97
N PRO A 53 18.42 34.34 41.32
CA PRO A 53 18.04 33.66 42.56
C PRO A 53 18.50 32.21 42.66
N THR A 54 18.88 31.59 41.53
CA THR A 54 19.44 30.23 41.48
C THR A 54 20.89 30.16 41.97
N TRP A 55 21.55 31.29 42.16
CA TRP A 55 22.92 31.37 42.69
C TRP A 55 22.89 31.88 44.14
N THR A 56 23.91 31.50 44.91
CA THR A 56 24.22 32.15 46.17
C THR A 56 25.12 33.37 45.96
N THR A 57 25.20 34.27 46.93
CA THR A 57 26.13 35.41 46.94
C THR A 57 27.57 34.95 46.69
N SER A 58 28.00 33.83 47.31
CA SER A 58 29.33 33.25 47.09
C SER A 58 29.57 32.85 45.63
N ILE A 59 28.60 32.22 44.98
CA ILE A 59 28.70 31.84 43.56
C ILE A 59 28.79 33.08 42.68
N ALA A 60 27.97 34.10 42.94
CA ALA A 60 28.01 35.36 42.19
C ALA A 60 29.36 36.08 42.35
N GLN A 61 29.96 36.06 43.54
CA GLN A 61 31.32 36.55 43.78
C GLN A 61 32.36 35.75 42.99
N SER A 62 32.29 34.42 43.00
CA SER A 62 33.18 33.55 42.20
C SER A 62 33.05 33.84 40.70
N VAL A 63 31.84 34.09 40.18
CA VAL A 63 31.62 34.52 38.78
C VAL A 63 32.24 35.90 38.51
N SER A 64 32.08 36.87 39.42
CA SER A 64 32.68 38.21 39.31
C SER A 64 34.21 38.16 39.28
N VAL A 65 34.84 37.32 40.10
CA VAL A 65 36.29 37.11 40.10
C VAL A 65 36.75 36.51 38.76
N TYR A 66 36.07 35.46 38.30
CA TYR A 66 36.36 34.84 37.00
C TYR A 66 36.22 35.85 35.85
N ALA A 67 35.16 36.66 35.82
CA ALA A 67 34.93 37.69 34.80
C ALA A 67 36.07 38.71 34.75
N ARG A 68 36.46 39.25 35.92
CA ARG A 68 37.60 40.18 36.03
C ARG A 68 38.92 39.56 35.56
N ASN A 69 39.17 38.30 35.88
CA ASN A 69 40.38 37.61 35.45
C ASN A 69 40.39 37.31 33.94
N LEU A 70 39.22 37.05 33.36
CA LEU A 70 39.04 36.89 31.92
C LEU A 70 39.27 38.21 31.18
N TRP A 71 38.72 39.33 31.67
CA TRP A 71 38.87 40.66 31.06
C TRP A 71 40.30 41.17 31.06
N LYS A 72 41.13 40.74 32.02
CA LYS A 72 42.57 41.04 32.05
C LYS A 72 43.37 40.38 30.93
N LYS A 73 42.82 39.41 30.21
CA LYS A 73 43.50 38.76 29.08
C LYS A 73 43.40 39.66 27.84
N THR A 74 44.56 39.97 27.23
CA THR A 74 44.69 40.99 26.19
C THR A 74 44.33 40.52 24.78
N THR A 75 44.28 39.22 24.52
CA THR A 75 43.95 38.66 23.19
C THR A 75 42.74 37.74 23.25
N LEU A 76 41.93 37.74 22.18
CA LEU A 76 40.77 36.84 22.03
C LEU A 76 41.18 35.36 22.13
N ALA A 77 42.37 35.00 21.64
CA ALA A 77 42.90 33.64 21.76
C ALA A 77 43.21 33.27 23.22
N ALA A 78 43.87 34.16 23.97
CA ALA A 78 44.13 33.94 25.39
C ALA A 78 42.85 33.92 26.23
N GLN A 79 41.84 34.72 25.88
CA GLN A 79 40.52 34.68 26.51
C GLN A 79 39.80 33.34 26.24
N ALA A 80 39.83 32.87 24.99
CA ALA A 80 39.25 31.58 24.62
C ALA A 80 39.94 30.40 25.29
N GLU A 81 41.28 30.42 25.37
CA GLU A 81 42.06 29.41 26.07
C GLU A 81 41.79 29.46 27.58
N TYR A 82 41.76 30.67 28.16
CA TYR A 82 41.45 30.86 29.58
C TYR A 82 40.08 30.29 29.92
N ALA A 83 39.06 30.53 29.11
CA ALA A 83 37.72 29.98 29.30
C ALA A 83 37.63 28.45 29.17
N ARG A 84 38.61 27.80 28.53
CA ARG A 84 38.69 26.35 28.35
C ARG A 84 39.58 25.63 29.37
N LYS A 85 40.31 26.36 30.23
CA LYS A 85 41.14 25.72 31.28
C LYS A 85 40.30 24.84 32.22
N GLY A 86 40.94 23.79 32.72
CA GLY A 86 40.32 22.70 33.48
C GLY A 86 39.86 23.06 34.89
N TYR A 87 39.18 22.10 35.53
CA TYR A 87 38.39 22.25 36.75
C TYR A 87 39.14 22.46 38.08
N THR A 88 40.44 22.74 38.04
CA THR A 88 41.32 22.74 39.22
C THR A 88 41.93 24.11 39.55
N ASP A 89 41.53 25.17 38.84
CA ASP A 89 41.97 26.53 39.14
C ASP A 89 40.98 27.27 40.07
N ASN A 90 41.45 28.36 40.68
CA ASN A 90 40.65 29.19 41.60
C ASN A 90 39.42 29.84 40.93
N ASP A 91 39.34 29.81 39.60
CA ASP A 91 38.25 30.36 38.80
C ASP A 91 37.31 29.25 38.28
N ALA A 92 37.53 27.98 38.64
CA ALA A 92 36.79 26.84 38.11
C ALA A 92 35.31 26.87 38.53
N GLU A 93 35.03 27.26 39.78
CA GLU A 93 33.69 27.35 40.32
C GLU A 93 32.86 28.42 39.59
N GLY A 94 33.37 29.67 39.53
CA GLY A 94 32.71 30.77 38.84
C GLY A 94 32.49 30.49 37.36
N ARG A 95 33.48 29.91 36.69
CA ARG A 95 33.39 29.51 35.28
C ARG A 95 32.35 28.43 35.04
N ARG A 96 32.30 27.39 35.89
CA ARG A 96 31.31 26.32 35.76
C ARG A 96 29.90 26.85 36.01
N ALA A 97 29.72 27.67 37.05
CA ALA A 97 28.44 28.30 37.36
C ALA A 97 27.94 29.17 36.20
N TRP A 98 28.80 30.05 35.68
CA TRP A 98 28.48 30.90 34.53
C TRP A 98 28.12 30.10 33.28
N ASN A 99 29.00 29.19 32.85
CA ASN A 99 28.78 28.42 31.63
C ASN A 99 27.52 27.55 31.71
N SER A 100 27.28 26.91 32.85
CA SER A 100 26.10 26.05 33.05
C SER A 100 24.82 26.87 33.03
N TRP A 101 24.81 28.03 33.69
CA TRP A 101 23.66 28.93 33.71
C TRP A 101 23.35 29.51 32.33
N VAL A 102 24.36 29.97 31.59
CA VAL A 102 24.14 30.48 30.23
C VAL A 102 23.63 29.36 29.33
N VAL A 103 24.22 28.17 29.33
CA VAL A 103 23.77 27.06 28.47
C VAL A 103 22.34 26.62 28.81
N ALA A 104 22.00 26.54 30.10
CA ALA A 104 20.66 26.16 30.55
C ALA A 104 19.59 27.15 30.12
N ASN A 105 19.92 28.45 30.06
CA ASN A 105 18.95 29.49 29.72
C ASN A 105 18.95 29.89 28.24
N TRP A 106 20.09 29.83 27.54
CA TRP A 106 20.27 30.40 26.21
C TRP A 106 19.28 29.89 25.17
N GLY A 107 19.16 28.57 25.06
CA GLY A 107 18.23 27.93 24.13
C GLY A 107 16.82 27.78 24.72
N PRO A 108 16.67 27.11 25.88
CA PRO A 108 15.35 26.79 26.43
C PRO A 108 14.57 28.00 26.95
N THR A 109 15.20 28.83 27.79
CA THR A 109 14.51 29.91 28.52
C THR A 109 14.43 31.19 27.68
N TRP A 110 15.58 31.68 27.22
CA TRP A 110 15.70 32.94 26.47
C TRP A 110 15.37 32.79 24.99
N LYS A 111 15.31 31.55 24.48
CA LYS A 111 15.00 31.24 23.08
C LYS A 111 15.87 32.01 22.08
N LEU A 112 17.09 32.38 22.46
CA LEU A 112 17.98 33.22 21.65
C LEU A 112 18.37 32.54 20.35
N ASN A 113 18.57 31.22 20.37
CA ASN A 113 18.83 30.47 19.13
C ASN A 113 17.70 30.64 18.12
N ARG A 114 16.45 30.62 18.56
CA ARG A 114 15.28 30.81 17.71
C ARG A 114 15.20 32.24 17.18
N ILE A 115 15.43 33.23 18.03
CA ILE A 115 15.43 34.65 17.62
C ILE A 115 16.53 34.89 16.56
N ILE A 116 17.73 34.37 16.79
CA ILE A 116 18.85 34.46 15.83
C ILE A 116 18.47 33.78 14.50
N ASP A 117 17.90 32.59 14.55
CA ASP A 117 17.52 31.83 13.34
C ASP A 117 16.40 32.53 12.56
N GLU A 118 15.41 33.12 13.24
CA GLU A 118 14.33 33.90 12.63
C GLU A 118 14.87 35.14 11.91
N VAL A 119 15.74 35.91 12.58
CA VAL A 119 16.37 37.09 11.97
C VAL A 119 17.25 36.71 10.77
N LEU A 120 18.03 35.63 10.89
CA LEU A 120 18.87 35.16 9.79
C LEU A 120 18.03 34.69 8.60
N LYS A 121 16.88 34.06 8.84
CA LYS A 121 15.95 33.64 7.79
C LYS A 121 15.33 34.84 7.09
N GLU A 122 14.88 35.85 7.83
CA GLU A 122 14.34 37.09 7.27
C GLU A 122 15.39 37.83 6.43
N ALA A 123 16.65 37.81 6.88
CA ALA A 123 17.79 38.38 6.17
C ALA A 123 18.33 37.49 5.02
N LYS A 124 17.67 36.38 4.67
CA LYS A 124 18.11 35.42 3.63
C LYS A 124 19.55 34.89 3.84
N CYS A 125 19.92 34.74 5.10
CA CYS A 125 21.22 34.24 5.57
C CYS A 125 21.03 32.93 6.37
N GLY A 126 20.02 32.13 6.02
CA GLY A 126 19.75 30.84 6.64
C GLY A 126 20.77 29.75 6.26
N PRO A 127 20.65 28.54 6.83
CA PRO A 127 21.60 27.46 6.60
C PRO A 127 21.66 26.99 5.14
N TYR A 128 20.59 27.22 4.36
CA TYR A 128 20.49 26.81 2.96
C TYR A 128 20.72 27.96 1.98
N ASP A 129 20.96 29.18 2.48
CA ASP A 129 21.14 30.38 1.65
C ASP A 129 22.63 30.61 1.34
N ALA A 130 22.90 31.16 0.15
CA ALA A 130 24.27 31.41 -0.33
C ALA A 130 24.88 32.74 0.15
N GLN A 131 24.12 33.58 0.87
CA GLN A 131 24.53 34.93 1.24
C GLN A 131 25.36 34.98 2.53
N VAL A 132 26.28 35.96 2.59
CA VAL A 132 27.21 36.13 3.70
C VAL A 132 26.49 36.80 4.88
N PRO A 133 26.64 36.31 6.14
CA PRO A 133 25.96 36.84 7.33
C PRO A 133 26.22 38.31 7.69
N ILE A 134 27.10 39.01 6.95
CA ILE A 134 27.47 40.40 7.21
C ILE A 134 26.24 41.34 7.12
N HIS A 135 25.26 41.01 6.27
CA HIS A 135 24.03 41.80 6.13
C HIS A 135 23.03 41.61 7.29
N ALA A 136 23.22 40.60 8.14
CA ALA A 136 22.32 40.30 9.25
C ALA A 136 22.75 40.91 10.59
N ALA A 137 23.93 41.55 10.66
CA ALA A 137 24.48 42.08 11.90
C ALA A 137 23.59 43.19 12.53
N ASN A 138 23.15 44.15 11.72
CA ASN A 138 22.29 45.25 12.20
C ASN A 138 20.87 44.76 12.59
N PRO A 139 20.15 43.98 11.77
CA PRO A 139 18.86 43.41 12.17
C PRO A 139 18.95 42.59 13.46
N LEU A 140 20.03 41.83 13.64
CA LEU A 140 20.22 41.00 14.83
C LEU A 140 20.51 41.86 16.06
N ALA A 141 21.37 42.87 15.93
CA ALA A 141 21.67 43.79 17.02
C ALA A 141 20.43 44.55 17.47
N TYR A 142 19.65 45.10 16.54
CA TYR A 142 18.38 45.77 16.85
C TYR A 142 17.42 44.82 17.58
N LYS A 143 17.29 43.57 17.13
CA LYS A 143 16.39 42.60 17.77
C LYS A 143 16.80 42.21 19.19
N LEU A 144 18.10 42.16 19.47
CA LEU A 144 18.64 41.73 20.76
C LEU A 144 18.80 42.88 21.77
N PHE A 145 19.11 44.08 21.29
CA PHE A 145 19.54 45.20 22.13
C PHE A 145 18.71 46.46 21.92
N GLY A 146 17.83 46.52 20.91
CA GLY A 146 16.99 47.68 20.62
C GLY A 146 17.78 48.86 20.07
N ASP A 147 17.23 50.07 20.26
CA ASP A 147 17.85 51.32 19.83
C ASP A 147 19.17 51.61 20.58
N ASP A 148 19.31 51.10 21.80
CA ASP A 148 20.52 51.26 22.64
C ASP A 148 21.77 50.60 22.02
N ALA A 149 21.60 49.82 20.95
CA ALA A 149 22.72 49.27 20.19
C ALA A 149 23.50 50.33 19.37
N TYR A 150 22.91 51.51 19.18
CA TYR A 150 23.33 52.55 18.24
C TYR A 150 23.61 53.87 19.00
N PRO A 151 24.84 54.10 19.47
CA PRO A 151 25.14 55.22 20.37
C PRO A 151 25.03 56.61 19.71
N ASP A 152 25.22 56.75 18.39
CA ASP A 152 25.21 58.06 17.70
C ASP A 152 24.63 58.03 16.26
N ASP A 153 24.71 56.91 15.54
CA ASP A 153 24.19 56.74 14.17
C ASP A 153 23.46 55.38 14.06
N PRO A 154 22.21 55.34 13.55
CA PRO A 154 21.44 54.11 13.37
C PRO A 154 22.10 53.06 12.45
N ASN A 155 23.18 53.40 11.75
CA ASN A 155 23.93 52.49 10.89
C ASN A 155 25.17 51.87 11.56
N PHE A 156 25.64 52.41 12.70
CA PHE A 156 26.87 51.97 13.35
C PHE A 156 26.62 51.42 14.75
N LEU A 157 26.92 50.13 14.92
CA LEU A 157 26.85 49.46 16.20
C LEU A 157 27.99 49.88 17.13
N ALA A 158 27.68 50.00 18.42
CA ALA A 158 28.72 50.14 19.44
C ALA A 158 29.76 49.01 19.30
N THR A 159 31.05 49.34 19.35
CA THR A 159 32.16 48.40 19.14
C THR A 159 32.06 47.11 19.96
N PRO A 160 31.68 47.14 21.26
CA PRO A 160 31.48 45.93 22.06
C PRO A 160 30.34 45.04 21.53
N ILE A 161 29.23 45.65 21.12
CA ILE A 161 28.05 44.96 20.57
C ILE A 161 28.37 44.36 19.22
N LYS A 162 29.02 45.11 18.32
CA LYS A 162 29.47 44.61 17.03
C LYS A 162 30.36 43.38 17.19
N THR A 163 31.34 43.45 18.10
CA THR A 163 32.25 42.32 18.37
C THR A 163 31.47 41.10 18.88
N PHE A 164 30.49 41.29 19.75
CA PHE A 164 29.63 40.21 20.24
C PHE A 164 28.77 39.58 19.14
N ILE A 165 28.12 40.42 18.31
CA ILE A 165 27.31 39.97 17.16
C ILE A 165 28.16 39.19 16.16
N ASP A 166 29.36 39.67 15.83
CA ASP A 166 30.30 38.97 14.96
C ASP A 166 30.64 37.56 15.51
N GLN A 167 30.85 37.44 16.82
CA GLN A 167 31.05 36.12 17.46
C GLN A 167 29.79 35.25 17.42
N LEU A 168 28.60 35.81 17.68
CA LEU A 168 27.34 35.06 17.60
C LEU A 168 27.09 34.51 16.20
N LEU A 169 27.34 35.30 15.15
CA LEU A 169 27.21 34.86 13.78
C LEU A 169 28.19 33.72 13.45
N VAL A 170 29.44 33.81 13.91
CA VAL A 170 30.43 32.72 13.75
C VAL A 170 29.97 31.44 14.44
N ILE A 171 29.47 31.53 15.68
CA ILE A 171 28.98 30.38 16.45
C ILE A 171 27.75 29.76 15.76
N THR A 172 26.82 30.59 15.31
CA THR A 172 25.60 30.15 14.62
C THR A 172 25.94 29.46 13.30
N TRP A 173 26.89 30.00 12.54
CA TRP A 173 27.36 29.36 11.31
C TRP A 173 28.03 28.01 11.57
N GLN A 174 28.81 27.89 12.64
CA GLN A 174 29.37 26.60 13.04
C GLN A 174 28.28 25.59 13.42
N ARG A 175 27.19 26.03 14.05
CA ARG A 175 26.02 25.19 14.34
C ARG A 175 25.35 24.72 13.05
N TYR A 176 25.07 25.62 12.12
CA TYR A 176 24.49 25.29 10.81
C TYR A 176 25.35 24.30 10.04
N ARG A 177 26.66 24.55 9.95
CA ARG A 177 27.61 23.64 9.29
C ARG A 177 27.58 22.23 9.90
N LYS A 178 27.50 22.13 11.23
CA LYS A 178 27.37 20.82 11.91
C LYS A 178 26.05 20.14 11.59
N SER A 179 24.94 20.88 11.53
CA SER A 179 23.62 20.34 11.14
C SER A 179 23.65 19.81 9.72
N LEU A 180 24.08 20.63 8.77
CA LEU A 180 24.19 20.26 7.35
C LEU A 180 25.11 19.06 7.14
N THR A 181 26.21 18.98 7.89
CA THR A 181 27.10 17.80 7.82
C THR A 181 26.39 16.53 8.30
N ARG A 182 25.56 16.63 9.34
CA ARG A 182 24.76 15.48 9.83
C ARG A 182 23.69 15.09 8.82
N GLU A 183 22.98 16.06 8.26
CA GLU A 183 21.97 15.83 7.21
C GLU A 183 22.59 15.20 5.96
N ALA A 184 23.72 15.72 5.49
CA ALA A 184 24.44 15.14 4.36
C ALA A 184 24.89 13.70 4.62
N ASN A 185 25.35 13.40 5.84
CA ASN A 185 25.72 12.04 6.23
C ASN A 185 24.49 11.12 6.32
N ASP A 186 23.35 11.62 6.79
CA ASP A 186 22.09 10.88 6.84
C ASP A 186 21.57 10.55 5.44
N ILE A 187 21.59 11.53 4.53
CA ILE A 187 21.24 11.35 3.12
C ILE A 187 22.13 10.29 2.47
N LYS A 188 23.45 10.35 2.68
CA LYS A 188 24.38 9.34 2.16
C LYS A 188 24.08 7.93 2.67
N ARG A 189 23.72 7.79 3.95
CA ARG A 189 23.33 6.49 4.52
C ARG A 189 22.04 5.96 3.90
N LYS A 190 21.03 6.83 3.76
CA LYS A 190 19.76 6.47 3.12
C LYS A 190 19.96 6.07 1.66
N GLN A 191 20.79 6.80 0.92
CA GLN A 191 21.14 6.45 -0.45
C GLN A 191 21.81 5.07 -0.53
N ALA A 192 22.79 4.78 0.34
CA ALA A 192 23.44 3.47 0.37
C ALA A 192 22.47 2.33 0.73
N GLY A 193 21.51 2.58 1.64
CA GLY A 193 20.45 1.61 1.95
C GLY A 193 19.54 1.34 0.76
N LEU A 194 19.12 2.39 0.05
CA LEU A 194 18.25 2.29 -1.11
C LEU A 194 18.95 1.59 -2.30
N GLU A 195 20.25 1.85 -2.50
CA GLU A 195 21.07 1.14 -3.48
C GLU A 195 21.21 -0.36 -3.14
N ALA A 196 21.32 -0.71 -1.85
CA ALA A 196 21.35 -2.10 -1.41
C ALA A 196 20.00 -2.81 -1.63
N GLU A 197 18.89 -2.18 -1.23
CA GLU A 197 17.53 -2.69 -1.46
C GLU A 197 17.22 -2.84 -2.96
N TRP A 198 17.66 -1.89 -3.78
CA TRP A 198 17.53 -1.95 -5.24
C TRP A 198 18.33 -3.13 -5.82
N LYS A 199 19.56 -3.35 -5.36
CA LYS A 199 20.39 -4.47 -5.79
C LYS A 199 19.80 -5.82 -5.38
N GLU A 200 19.26 -5.92 -4.17
CA GLU A 200 18.55 -7.11 -3.70
C GLU A 200 17.30 -7.38 -4.54
N SER A 201 16.52 -6.34 -4.84
CA SER A 201 15.34 -6.44 -5.71
C SER A 201 15.70 -6.86 -7.14
N LEU A 202 16.82 -6.36 -7.68
CA LEU A 202 17.32 -6.77 -8.99
C LEU A 202 17.73 -8.25 -9.00
N ASN A 203 18.43 -8.72 -7.97
CA ASN A 203 18.79 -10.13 -7.84
C ASN A 203 17.53 -11.01 -7.72
N GLU A 204 16.55 -10.60 -6.91
CA GLU A 204 15.27 -11.32 -6.79
C GLU A 204 14.51 -11.37 -8.12
N LEU A 205 14.51 -10.28 -8.89
CA LEU A 205 13.92 -10.25 -10.23
C LEU A 205 14.66 -11.16 -11.21
N GLU A 206 15.99 -11.21 -11.13
CA GLU A 206 16.79 -12.08 -11.99
C GLU A 206 16.57 -13.56 -11.64
N ASP A 207 16.49 -13.90 -10.36
CA ASP A 207 16.18 -15.25 -9.89
C ASP A 207 14.77 -15.67 -10.27
N ARG A 208 13.78 -14.77 -10.13
CA ARG A 208 12.41 -15.00 -10.59
C ARG A 208 12.33 -15.15 -12.11
N ARG A 209 13.09 -14.36 -12.87
CA ARG A 209 13.17 -14.51 -14.33
C ARG A 209 13.72 -15.88 -14.70
N LYS A 210 14.82 -16.32 -14.08
CA LYS A 210 15.39 -17.67 -14.29
C LYS A 210 14.39 -18.77 -13.92
N GLN A 211 13.65 -18.60 -12.82
CA GLN A 211 12.56 -19.51 -12.47
C GLN A 211 11.46 -19.54 -13.55
N ILE A 212 11.01 -18.38 -14.05
CA ILE A 212 10.00 -18.32 -15.12
C ILE A 212 10.52 -18.96 -16.41
N GLU A 213 11.77 -18.71 -16.81
CA GLU A 213 12.37 -19.34 -17.99
C GLU A 213 12.45 -20.87 -17.83
N ALA A 214 12.80 -21.37 -16.64
CA ALA A 214 12.77 -22.79 -16.33
C ALA A 214 11.33 -23.35 -16.30
N MET A 215 10.36 -22.58 -15.81
CA MET A 215 8.94 -22.98 -15.78
C MET A 215 8.37 -23.08 -17.19
N LEU A 216 8.72 -22.15 -18.07
CA LEU A 216 8.33 -22.17 -19.48
C LEU A 216 8.96 -23.36 -20.23
N ALA A 217 10.24 -23.65 -19.97
CA ALA A 217 10.89 -24.83 -20.53
C ALA A 217 10.25 -26.14 -20.02
N ALA A 218 9.85 -26.18 -18.74
CA ALA A 218 9.15 -27.32 -18.15
C ALA A 218 7.74 -27.52 -18.76
N ALA A 219 6.99 -26.44 -18.97
CA ALA A 219 5.66 -26.48 -19.60
C ALA A 219 5.72 -26.87 -21.09
N GLN A 220 6.86 -26.65 -21.76
CA GLN A 220 7.07 -27.01 -23.17
C GLN A 220 7.70 -28.40 -23.36
N ASN A 221 8.01 -29.12 -22.27
CA ASN A 221 8.79 -30.37 -22.31
C ASN A 221 10.08 -30.26 -23.14
N ASP A 222 10.80 -29.13 -23.01
CA ASP A 222 12.05 -28.91 -23.74
C ASP A 222 13.22 -29.63 -23.06
N ASP A 223 13.56 -30.82 -23.56
CA ASP A 223 14.63 -31.68 -23.06
C ASP A 223 16.02 -31.02 -23.09
N THR A 224 16.20 -29.94 -23.87
CA THR A 224 17.49 -29.23 -23.96
C THR A 224 17.84 -28.40 -22.71
N LYS A 225 16.87 -28.16 -21.81
CA LYS A 225 17.04 -27.40 -20.56
C LYS A 225 16.77 -28.20 -19.28
N ALA A 226 16.97 -29.52 -19.34
CA ALA A 226 16.71 -30.44 -18.22
C ALA A 226 17.35 -30.01 -16.88
N ASP A 227 18.57 -29.47 -16.91
CA ASP A 227 19.30 -29.03 -15.71
C ASP A 227 18.70 -27.80 -15.03
N GLU A 228 18.03 -26.91 -15.77
CA GLU A 228 17.34 -25.74 -15.21
C GLU A 228 15.96 -26.11 -14.66
N ILE A 229 15.25 -27.00 -15.37
CA ILE A 229 13.98 -27.60 -14.93
C ILE A 229 14.18 -28.37 -13.62
N ALA A 230 15.32 -29.04 -13.45
CA ALA A 230 15.68 -29.78 -12.25
C ALA A 230 15.84 -28.91 -10.98
N LYS A 231 16.03 -27.60 -11.13
CA LYS A 231 16.16 -26.65 -10.01
C LYS A 231 14.82 -26.11 -9.50
N LEU A 232 13.73 -26.32 -10.24
CA LEU A 232 12.39 -25.94 -9.78
C LEU A 232 11.91 -26.88 -8.66
N PRO A 233 11.13 -26.37 -7.69
CA PRO A 233 10.48 -27.20 -6.68
C PRO A 233 9.67 -28.33 -7.35
N LYS A 234 9.79 -29.56 -6.82
CA LYS A 234 9.21 -30.77 -7.41
C LYS A 234 7.72 -30.59 -7.73
N ALA A 235 6.94 -30.12 -6.76
CA ALA A 235 5.50 -29.85 -6.91
C ALA A 235 5.17 -28.86 -8.05
N LEU A 236 6.00 -27.84 -8.29
CA LEU A 236 5.79 -26.84 -9.34
C LEU A 236 6.15 -27.40 -10.73
N ARG A 237 7.21 -28.22 -10.80
CA ARG A 237 7.59 -28.95 -12.01
C ARG A 237 6.48 -29.93 -12.43
N ASP A 238 5.92 -30.63 -11.46
CA ASP A 238 4.83 -31.57 -11.68
C ASP A 238 3.54 -30.83 -12.08
N ALA A 239 3.25 -29.66 -11.50
CA ALA A 239 2.12 -28.79 -11.87
C ALA A 239 2.23 -28.16 -13.28
N LEU A 240 3.43 -27.88 -13.77
CA LEU A 240 3.63 -27.31 -15.11
C LEU A 240 3.59 -28.37 -16.21
N LYS A 241 4.01 -29.61 -15.89
CA LYS A 241 3.76 -30.77 -16.74
C LYS A 241 2.26 -31.08 -16.87
N LYS A 242 1.50 -30.76 -15.81
CA LYS A 242 0.04 -30.83 -15.71
C LYS A 242 -0.72 -29.72 -16.49
N LEU A 243 -0.08 -28.84 -17.28
CA LEU A 243 -0.83 -27.90 -18.12
C LEU A 243 -1.35 -28.58 -19.39
N ALA A 244 -2.64 -28.39 -19.70
CA ALA A 244 -3.29 -29.06 -20.83
C ALA A 244 -2.62 -28.71 -22.16
N THR A 245 -2.19 -29.74 -22.87
CA THR A 245 -1.61 -29.66 -24.20
C THR A 245 -2.70 -29.46 -25.26
N ASP A 246 -2.34 -28.93 -26.44
CA ASP A 246 -3.30 -28.67 -27.53
C ASP A 246 -4.00 -29.96 -28.03
N SER A 247 -3.49 -31.15 -27.70
CA SER A 247 -4.17 -32.43 -27.97
C SER A 247 -5.26 -32.75 -26.94
N GLU A 248 -5.00 -32.53 -25.66
CA GLU A 248 -5.96 -32.81 -24.57
C GLU A 248 -7.18 -31.87 -24.64
N ILE A 249 -6.97 -30.61 -25.04
CA ILE A 249 -8.07 -29.66 -25.30
C ILE A 249 -8.99 -30.19 -26.40
N ARG A 250 -8.44 -30.77 -27.46
CA ARG A 250 -9.22 -31.34 -28.58
C ARG A 250 -9.99 -32.59 -28.18
N GLU A 251 -9.44 -33.42 -27.28
CA GLU A 251 -10.12 -34.61 -26.78
C GLU A 251 -11.35 -34.24 -25.95
N VAL A 252 -11.24 -33.24 -25.06
CA VAL A 252 -12.38 -32.73 -24.29
C VAL A 252 -13.42 -32.08 -25.20
N GLU A 253 -13.01 -31.32 -26.22
CA GLU A 253 -13.93 -30.76 -27.22
C GLU A 253 -14.67 -31.84 -28.01
N GLN A 254 -14.01 -32.96 -28.35
CA GLN A 254 -14.64 -34.10 -29.01
C GLN A 254 -15.63 -34.83 -28.11
N LEU A 255 -15.32 -34.99 -26.82
CA LEU A 255 -16.25 -35.60 -25.84
C LEU A 255 -17.50 -34.74 -25.63
N VAL A 256 -17.34 -33.41 -25.56
CA VAL A 256 -18.48 -32.48 -25.46
C VAL A 256 -19.33 -32.50 -26.73
N GLN A 257 -18.70 -32.59 -27.90
CA GLN A 257 -19.41 -32.69 -29.18
C GLN A 257 -20.20 -34.01 -29.29
N ALA A 258 -19.61 -35.13 -28.89
CA ALA A 258 -20.27 -36.44 -28.88
C ALA A 258 -21.46 -36.50 -27.90
N ALA A 259 -21.36 -35.81 -26.76
CA ALA A 259 -22.48 -35.70 -25.81
C ALA A 259 -23.65 -34.85 -26.36
N LEU A 260 -23.37 -33.86 -27.22
CA LEU A 260 -24.40 -33.02 -27.86
C LEU A 260 -25.14 -33.75 -28.98
N GLU A 261 -24.50 -34.69 -29.68
CA GLU A 261 -25.09 -35.44 -30.80
C GLU A 261 -26.07 -36.53 -30.36
N ASN A 262 -26.02 -36.96 -29.10
CA ASN A 262 -26.91 -38.00 -28.55
C ASN A 262 -28.29 -37.48 -28.09
N ILE A 263 -28.50 -36.17 -28.00
CA ILE A 263 -29.76 -35.59 -27.53
C ILE A 263 -30.77 -35.53 -28.68
N GLN A 264 -31.74 -36.46 -28.72
CA GLN A 264 -32.83 -36.43 -29.69
C GLN A 264 -33.86 -35.34 -29.34
N SER A 265 -34.17 -34.50 -30.32
CA SER A 265 -35.10 -33.39 -30.19
C SER A 265 -36.55 -33.83 -30.40
N ASP A 266 -37.20 -34.30 -29.34
CA ASP A 266 -38.66 -34.38 -29.29
C ASP A 266 -39.11 -33.82 -27.95
N ASP A 267 -39.69 -32.60 -27.95
CA ASP A 267 -40.49 -32.12 -26.83
C ASP A 267 -41.60 -31.19 -27.34
N VAL A 268 -42.82 -31.52 -26.92
CA VAL A 268 -44.10 -30.88 -27.25
C VAL A 268 -44.33 -29.71 -26.29
N ALA A 269 -44.74 -28.56 -26.83
CA ALA A 269 -45.02 -27.35 -26.07
C ALA A 269 -46.33 -27.46 -25.26
N LEU A 270 -46.30 -27.04 -23.99
CA LEU A 270 -47.47 -26.74 -23.17
C LEU A 270 -47.43 -25.25 -22.82
N GLU A 271 -48.50 -24.52 -23.15
CA GLU A 271 -48.69 -23.11 -22.83
C GLU A 271 -49.31 -22.96 -21.43
N ILE A 272 -48.81 -22.02 -20.63
CA ILE A 272 -49.42 -21.63 -19.35
C ILE A 272 -49.73 -20.12 -19.39
N PRO A 273 -50.92 -19.68 -18.95
CA PRO A 273 -51.39 -18.29 -19.11
C PRO A 273 -50.93 -17.35 -17.99
N ASP A 274 -50.83 -16.06 -18.32
CA ASP A 274 -50.50 -14.95 -17.41
C ASP A 274 -51.69 -14.53 -16.50
N GLY A 275 -51.39 -14.07 -15.27
CA GLY A 275 -52.40 -13.45 -14.39
C GLY A 275 -51.92 -12.86 -13.05
N GLU A 276 -51.70 -11.54 -13.05
CA GLU A 276 -51.85 -10.47 -12.04
C GLU A 276 -51.58 -10.63 -10.51
N ASN A 277 -50.55 -9.87 -10.06
CA ASN A 277 -50.50 -8.82 -9.01
C ASN A 277 -50.98 -9.11 -7.57
N ILE A 278 -50.09 -9.44 -6.61
CA ILE A 278 -50.40 -9.40 -5.16
C ILE A 278 -49.18 -9.02 -4.26
N ASP A 279 -49.48 -8.09 -3.34
CA ASP A 279 -48.98 -7.80 -1.98
C ASP A 279 -47.92 -8.75 -1.36
N ILE A 280 -46.76 -8.21 -0.94
CA ILE A 280 -45.59 -9.01 -0.56
C ILE A 280 -45.66 -9.48 0.90
N ALA A 281 -46.19 -10.69 1.10
CA ALA A 281 -45.78 -11.57 2.18
C ALA A 281 -44.41 -12.18 1.86
N TRP A 282 -43.54 -12.35 2.85
CA TRP A 282 -42.21 -12.96 2.65
C TRP A 282 -42.38 -14.43 2.22
N THR A 283 -41.94 -14.76 1.00
CA THR A 283 -41.93 -16.11 0.40
C THR A 283 -40.49 -16.56 0.17
N GLU A 284 -40.20 -17.85 0.34
CA GLU A 284 -38.89 -18.48 0.12
C GLU A 284 -38.47 -18.45 -1.36
N GLY A 285 -39.42 -18.26 -2.29
CA GLY A 285 -39.16 -18.09 -3.72
C GLY A 285 -38.91 -19.39 -4.48
N VAL A 286 -39.23 -20.55 -3.88
CA VAL A 286 -39.07 -21.90 -4.43
C VAL A 286 -40.32 -22.77 -4.22
N GLU A 287 -41.42 -22.20 -3.72
CA GLU A 287 -42.63 -22.92 -3.32
C GLU A 287 -43.32 -23.65 -4.49
N ASP A 288 -43.30 -23.05 -5.69
CA ASP A 288 -43.80 -23.66 -6.93
C ASP A 288 -42.94 -24.84 -7.40
N LEU A 289 -41.67 -24.90 -7.00
CA LEU A 289 -40.75 -25.99 -7.35
C LEU A 289 -40.74 -27.11 -6.30
N ALA A 290 -41.33 -26.91 -5.12
CA ALA A 290 -41.32 -27.87 -4.02
C ALA A 290 -42.02 -29.20 -4.35
N TRP A 291 -42.93 -29.18 -5.32
CA TRP A 291 -43.70 -30.33 -5.77
C TRP A 291 -43.00 -31.14 -6.87
N LEU A 292 -41.91 -30.62 -7.44
CA LEU A 292 -41.18 -31.29 -8.50
C LEU A 292 -40.29 -32.40 -7.94
N THR A 293 -40.38 -33.56 -8.56
CA THR A 293 -39.46 -34.67 -8.33
C THR A 293 -38.07 -34.36 -8.94
N GLU A 294 -37.04 -35.07 -8.49
CA GLU A 294 -35.70 -34.90 -9.03
C GLU A 294 -35.64 -35.12 -10.55
N ASP A 295 -36.37 -36.12 -11.04
CA ASP A 295 -36.44 -36.48 -12.46
C ASP A 295 -37.09 -35.38 -13.30
N GLU A 296 -38.14 -34.75 -12.77
CA GLU A 296 -38.78 -33.60 -13.41
C GLU A 296 -37.83 -32.41 -13.49
N ILE A 297 -37.03 -32.16 -12.45
CA ILE A 297 -36.02 -31.08 -12.47
C ILE A 297 -34.97 -31.35 -13.53
N TRP A 298 -34.49 -32.60 -13.67
CA TRP A 298 -33.56 -32.98 -14.73
C TRP A 298 -34.14 -32.79 -16.14
N VAL A 299 -35.44 -33.05 -16.32
CA VAL A 299 -36.17 -32.76 -17.56
C VAL A 299 -36.24 -31.25 -17.81
N HIS A 300 -36.57 -30.45 -16.78
CA HIS A 300 -36.61 -28.99 -16.90
C HIS A 300 -35.26 -28.38 -17.29
N LEU A 301 -34.15 -28.94 -16.78
CA LEU A 301 -32.79 -28.53 -17.15
C LEU A 301 -32.36 -29.03 -18.54
N GLY A 302 -33.12 -29.96 -19.15
CA GLY A 302 -32.79 -30.58 -20.42
C GLY A 302 -31.64 -31.58 -20.33
N LEU A 303 -31.46 -32.21 -19.17
CA LEU A 303 -30.36 -33.12 -18.82
C LEU A 303 -30.87 -34.51 -18.40
N LYS A 304 -32.01 -34.94 -18.97
CA LYS A 304 -32.74 -36.16 -18.58
C LYS A 304 -31.94 -37.45 -18.76
N GLU A 305 -31.12 -37.55 -19.82
CA GLU A 305 -30.44 -38.79 -20.19
C GLU A 305 -29.21 -39.07 -19.32
N GLY A 306 -28.46 -38.02 -18.97
CA GLY A 306 -27.25 -38.14 -18.16
C GLY A 306 -27.48 -38.00 -16.66
N LYS A 307 -28.53 -37.29 -16.22
CA LYS A 307 -28.75 -36.85 -14.82
C LYS A 307 -27.46 -36.34 -14.16
N LYS A 308 -26.68 -35.59 -14.94
CA LYS A 308 -25.37 -35.06 -14.60
C LYS A 308 -25.34 -33.59 -14.98
N ILE A 309 -24.74 -32.78 -14.13
CA ILE A 309 -24.46 -31.38 -14.48
C ILE A 309 -23.31 -31.40 -15.50
N PRO A 310 -23.45 -30.75 -16.66
CA PRO A 310 -22.36 -30.68 -17.64
C PRO A 310 -21.10 -30.09 -17.02
N LEU A 311 -19.92 -30.53 -17.49
CA LEU A 311 -18.62 -30.01 -17.07
C LEU A 311 -18.25 -30.25 -15.59
N PHE A 312 -19.07 -31.02 -14.86
CA PHE A 312 -18.74 -31.51 -13.52
C PHE A 312 -17.93 -32.80 -13.58
N GLN A 313 -17.18 -33.07 -12.52
CA GLN A 313 -16.56 -34.37 -12.31
C GLN A 313 -17.63 -35.44 -12.07
N GLU A 314 -17.36 -36.66 -12.54
CA GLU A 314 -18.28 -37.78 -12.33
C GLU A 314 -18.15 -38.38 -10.92
N PHE A 315 -16.93 -38.34 -10.38
CA PHE A 315 -16.57 -38.92 -9.10
C PHE A 315 -15.86 -37.89 -8.22
N THR A 316 -15.86 -38.16 -6.92
CA THR A 316 -15.22 -37.34 -5.90
C THR A 316 -14.52 -38.23 -4.87
N ASP A 317 -13.46 -37.71 -4.27
CA ASP A 317 -12.79 -38.32 -3.12
C ASP A 317 -13.58 -37.97 -1.83
N PRO A 318 -14.17 -38.95 -1.11
CA PRO A 318 -14.89 -38.73 0.14
C PRO A 318 -14.01 -38.13 1.24
N ASP A 319 -12.72 -38.45 1.23
CA ASP A 319 -11.76 -38.02 2.24
C ASP A 319 -11.09 -36.68 1.88
N ALA A 320 -11.34 -36.16 0.67
CA ALA A 320 -10.75 -34.93 0.13
C ALA A 320 -9.22 -34.87 0.27
N THR A 321 -8.57 -36.03 0.18
CA THR A 321 -7.12 -36.23 0.30
C THR A 321 -6.40 -36.08 -1.04
N ILE A 322 -7.13 -36.30 -2.15
CA ILE A 322 -6.62 -36.22 -3.51
C ILE A 322 -6.98 -34.87 -4.12
N GLU A 323 -6.00 -34.19 -4.74
CA GLU A 323 -6.22 -32.97 -5.52
C GLU A 323 -6.74 -33.33 -6.93
N PRO A 324 -8.02 -33.06 -7.27
CA PRO A 324 -8.65 -33.62 -8.47
C PRO A 324 -8.06 -33.10 -9.79
N TRP A 325 -7.58 -31.86 -9.81
CA TRP A 325 -6.97 -31.24 -10.99
C TRP A 325 -5.49 -31.60 -11.19
N SER A 326 -4.99 -32.58 -10.44
CA SER A 326 -3.65 -33.14 -10.64
C SER A 326 -3.69 -34.35 -11.58
N GLU A 327 -2.62 -34.62 -12.34
CA GLU A 327 -2.50 -35.87 -13.13
C GLU A 327 -2.75 -37.13 -12.28
N GLU A 328 -2.23 -37.16 -11.05
CA GLU A 328 -2.45 -38.27 -10.12
C GLU A 328 -3.92 -38.36 -9.69
N GLY A 329 -4.57 -37.23 -9.44
CA GLY A 329 -5.98 -37.17 -9.05
C GLY A 329 -6.93 -37.51 -10.19
N GLU A 330 -6.66 -37.04 -11.40
CA GLU A 330 -7.43 -37.39 -12.58
C GLU A 330 -7.28 -38.87 -12.93
N ALA A 331 -6.06 -39.42 -12.84
CA ALA A 331 -5.85 -40.86 -13.00
C ALA A 331 -6.59 -41.65 -11.91
N TRP A 332 -6.58 -41.16 -10.66
CA TRP A 332 -7.25 -41.80 -9.53
C TRP A 332 -8.78 -41.77 -9.65
N LEU A 333 -9.35 -40.66 -10.12
CA LEU A 333 -10.81 -40.50 -10.34
C LEU A 333 -11.33 -41.32 -11.51
N ASN A 334 -10.48 -41.61 -12.50
CA ASN A 334 -10.83 -42.44 -13.65
C ASN A 334 -10.51 -43.94 -13.45
N ASP A 335 -9.84 -44.31 -12.36
CA ASP A 335 -9.53 -45.71 -12.04
C ASP A 335 -10.76 -46.39 -11.39
N PRO A 336 -11.34 -47.44 -12.01
CA PRO A 336 -12.51 -48.13 -11.45
C PRO A 336 -12.20 -48.94 -10.17
N THR A 337 -10.94 -49.04 -9.75
CA THR A 337 -10.50 -49.82 -8.58
C THR A 337 -10.32 -48.99 -7.30
N THR A 338 -10.40 -47.67 -7.39
CA THR A 338 -10.23 -46.74 -6.27
C THR A 338 -11.56 -46.49 -5.55
N THR A 339 -11.48 -46.03 -4.30
CA THR A 339 -12.64 -45.75 -3.43
C THR A 339 -13.17 -44.34 -3.66
N HIS A 340 -13.53 -44.00 -4.89
CA HIS A 340 -14.25 -42.76 -5.18
C HIS A 340 -15.75 -42.93 -5.06
N GLU A 341 -16.45 -41.83 -4.77
CA GLU A 341 -17.91 -41.78 -4.70
C GLU A 341 -18.48 -40.95 -5.87
N PRO A 342 -19.66 -41.29 -6.39
CA PRO A 342 -20.31 -40.48 -7.42
C PRO A 342 -20.59 -39.06 -6.93
N LEU A 343 -20.16 -38.05 -7.70
CA LEU A 343 -20.49 -36.66 -7.42
C LEU A 343 -21.94 -36.39 -7.86
N GLN A 344 -22.88 -36.49 -6.92
CA GLN A 344 -24.31 -36.32 -7.18
C GLN A 344 -24.86 -35.05 -6.54
N ALA A 345 -25.61 -34.29 -7.35
CA ALA A 345 -26.37 -33.17 -6.86
C ALA A 345 -27.55 -33.65 -6.01
N ARG A 346 -27.76 -33.04 -4.85
CA ARG A 346 -28.95 -33.27 -4.03
C ARG A 346 -30.13 -32.50 -4.62
N TRP A 347 -31.35 -32.99 -4.41
CA TRP A 347 -32.58 -32.39 -4.91
C TRP A 347 -32.66 -30.86 -4.69
N HIS A 348 -32.38 -30.39 -3.47
CA HIS A 348 -32.44 -28.96 -3.15
C HIS A 348 -31.35 -28.12 -3.84
N GLN A 349 -30.21 -28.73 -4.20
CA GLN A 349 -29.19 -28.07 -5.01
C GLN A 349 -29.66 -27.90 -6.45
N LEU A 350 -30.34 -28.90 -7.00
CA LEU A 350 -30.94 -28.84 -8.34
C LEU A 350 -32.06 -27.80 -8.42
N VAL A 351 -32.93 -27.73 -7.40
CA VAL A 351 -33.95 -26.67 -7.29
C VAL A 351 -33.31 -25.29 -7.31
N GLY A 352 -32.23 -25.09 -6.54
CA GLY A 352 -31.49 -23.83 -6.51
C GLY A 352 -30.91 -23.45 -7.88
N ILE A 353 -30.30 -24.40 -8.59
CA ILE A 353 -29.75 -24.19 -9.95
C ILE A 353 -30.87 -23.83 -10.93
N LEU A 354 -31.96 -24.60 -10.95
CA LEU A 354 -33.09 -24.36 -11.84
C LEU A 354 -33.70 -22.97 -11.61
N ARG A 355 -33.88 -22.59 -10.33
CA ARG A 355 -34.42 -21.27 -10.00
C ARG A 355 -33.49 -20.14 -10.42
N MET A 356 -32.18 -20.29 -10.21
CA MET A 356 -31.20 -19.30 -10.67
C MET A 356 -31.22 -19.15 -12.19
N LEU A 357 -31.37 -20.25 -12.94
CA LEU A 357 -31.53 -20.20 -14.40
C LEU A 357 -32.81 -19.47 -14.81
N GLN A 358 -33.98 -19.81 -14.25
CA GLN A 358 -35.23 -19.12 -14.55
C GLN A 358 -35.12 -17.60 -14.36
N ARG A 359 -34.63 -17.18 -13.19
CA ARG A 359 -34.45 -15.76 -12.87
C ARG A 359 -33.41 -15.09 -13.76
N ALA A 360 -32.33 -15.80 -14.11
CA ALA A 360 -31.32 -15.29 -15.02
C ALA A 360 -31.87 -15.06 -16.44
N PHE A 361 -32.73 -15.95 -16.94
CA PHE A 361 -33.45 -15.78 -18.21
C PHE A 361 -34.45 -14.62 -18.17
N ASP A 362 -35.08 -14.37 -17.01
CA ASP A 362 -36.00 -13.24 -16.79
C ASP A 362 -35.30 -11.90 -16.50
N GLY A 363 -34.02 -11.93 -16.14
CA GLY A 363 -33.22 -10.71 -15.91
C GLY A 363 -33.18 -10.25 -14.49
N GLN A 364 -33.55 -11.16 -13.60
CA GLN A 364 -33.77 -10.88 -12.22
C GLN A 364 -32.58 -11.39 -11.42
N PRO A 365 -31.97 -10.53 -10.58
CA PRO A 365 -30.93 -10.97 -9.67
C PRO A 365 -31.52 -11.92 -8.61
N VAL A 366 -30.70 -12.86 -8.14
CA VAL A 366 -31.09 -13.84 -7.11
C VAL A 366 -30.29 -13.60 -5.84
N LEU A 367 -30.98 -13.54 -4.71
CA LEU A 367 -30.38 -13.55 -3.38
C LEU A 367 -30.56 -14.94 -2.77
N LEU A 368 -29.47 -15.70 -2.65
CA LEU A 368 -29.47 -17.05 -2.10
C LEU A 368 -29.23 -17.01 -0.57
N MET A 369 -30.28 -17.26 0.22
CA MET A 369 -30.26 -17.21 1.69
C MET A 369 -30.36 -18.59 2.36
N ASP A 370 -29.96 -19.66 1.66
CA ASP A 370 -29.95 -21.01 2.21
C ASP A 370 -29.08 -21.11 3.47
N GLY A 371 -29.45 -22.04 4.36
CA GLY A 371 -28.68 -22.39 5.55
C GLY A 371 -27.20 -22.65 5.28
N VAL A 372 -26.37 -22.42 6.30
CA VAL A 372 -24.92 -22.72 6.23
C VAL A 372 -24.72 -24.22 6.08
N GLY A 373 -23.84 -24.64 5.16
CA GLY A 373 -23.55 -26.06 4.92
C GLY A 373 -24.49 -26.78 3.93
N ILE A 374 -25.48 -26.10 3.36
CA ILE A 374 -26.45 -26.70 2.42
C ILE A 374 -25.85 -26.94 1.01
N GLY A 375 -24.69 -26.35 0.72
CA GLY A 375 -23.99 -26.51 -0.57
C GLY A 375 -24.26 -25.40 -1.57
N LYS A 376 -24.29 -24.14 -1.10
CA LYS A 376 -24.45 -22.95 -1.96
C LYS A 376 -23.37 -22.84 -3.05
N THR A 377 -22.13 -23.18 -2.72
CA THR A 377 -21.01 -23.19 -3.67
C THR A 377 -21.28 -24.13 -4.84
N PHE A 378 -21.77 -25.34 -4.53
CA PHE A 378 -22.17 -26.34 -5.54
C PHE A 378 -23.28 -25.79 -6.45
N GLN A 379 -24.32 -25.17 -5.88
CA GLN A 379 -25.40 -24.57 -6.67
C GLN A 379 -24.89 -23.48 -7.63
N VAL A 380 -24.01 -22.58 -7.15
CA VAL A 380 -23.46 -21.50 -7.97
C VAL A 380 -22.58 -22.03 -9.10
N LEU A 381 -21.73 -23.02 -8.82
CA LEU A 381 -20.90 -23.64 -9.85
C LEU A 381 -21.73 -24.45 -10.86
N GLY A 382 -22.78 -25.13 -10.39
CA GLY A 382 -23.73 -25.82 -11.26
C GLY A 382 -24.47 -24.86 -12.19
N PHE A 383 -24.86 -23.70 -11.68
CA PHE A 383 -25.45 -22.61 -12.47
C PHE A 383 -24.49 -22.09 -13.55
N ILE A 384 -23.22 -21.82 -13.20
CA ILE A 384 -22.18 -21.39 -14.15
C ILE A 384 -21.98 -22.44 -15.24
N ALA A 385 -21.83 -23.71 -14.86
CA ALA A 385 -21.64 -24.81 -15.80
C ALA A 385 -22.82 -25.00 -16.75
N CYS A 386 -24.06 -24.91 -16.23
CA CYS A 386 -25.27 -24.92 -17.05
C CYS A 386 -25.31 -23.76 -18.04
N LEU A 387 -24.95 -22.53 -17.65
CA LEU A 387 -24.91 -21.39 -18.58
C LEU A 387 -23.90 -21.57 -19.71
N SER A 388 -22.69 -22.03 -19.39
CA SER A 388 -21.66 -22.33 -20.41
C SER A 388 -22.12 -23.42 -21.37
N TRP A 389 -22.79 -24.46 -20.86
CA TRP A 389 -23.33 -25.53 -21.69
C TRP A 389 -24.54 -25.07 -22.53
N PHE A 390 -25.47 -24.30 -21.96
CA PHE A 390 -26.66 -23.77 -22.64
C PHE A 390 -26.26 -22.87 -23.80
N ARG A 391 -25.23 -22.04 -23.63
CA ARG A 391 -24.68 -21.21 -24.69
C ARG A 391 -24.23 -22.06 -25.87
N ARG A 392 -23.44 -23.10 -25.59
CA ARG A 392 -22.92 -24.01 -26.62
C ARG A 392 -24.03 -24.81 -27.28
N HIS A 393 -25.01 -25.27 -26.51
CA HIS A 393 -26.18 -25.96 -27.02
C HIS A 393 -26.97 -25.07 -27.98
N PHE A 394 -27.15 -23.79 -27.66
CA PHE A 394 -27.81 -22.81 -28.53
C PHE A 394 -27.00 -22.54 -29.80
N ASP A 395 -25.67 -22.43 -29.70
CA ASP A 395 -24.81 -22.24 -30.89
C ASP A 395 -24.91 -23.43 -31.87
N THR A 396 -25.10 -24.65 -31.36
CA THR A 396 -25.22 -25.87 -32.19
C THR A 396 -26.64 -26.11 -32.69
N HIS A 397 -27.66 -25.90 -31.86
CA HIS A 397 -29.05 -26.32 -32.14
C HIS A 397 -30.01 -25.14 -32.39
N GLY A 398 -29.57 -23.90 -32.20
CA GLY A 398 -30.39 -22.69 -32.33
C GLY A 398 -31.44 -22.48 -31.25
N LYS A 399 -31.43 -23.32 -30.20
CA LYS A 399 -32.35 -23.27 -29.06
C LYS A 399 -31.69 -23.74 -27.78
N PHE A 400 -32.22 -23.32 -26.64
CA PHE A 400 -31.77 -23.82 -25.33
C PHE A 400 -32.36 -25.21 -25.05
N PRO A 401 -31.82 -25.94 -24.07
CA PRO A 401 -32.31 -27.25 -23.69
C PRO A 401 -33.47 -27.17 -22.68
N GLY A 402 -34.24 -28.25 -22.58
CA GLY A 402 -35.30 -28.41 -21.57
C GLY A 402 -36.38 -27.33 -21.62
N ALA A 403 -36.80 -26.87 -20.44
CA ALA A 403 -37.85 -25.86 -20.28
C ALA A 403 -37.50 -24.49 -20.88
N PHE A 404 -36.22 -24.27 -21.22
CA PHE A 404 -35.73 -23.01 -21.76
C PHE A 404 -35.76 -22.95 -23.29
N ALA A 405 -36.14 -24.05 -23.97
CA ALA A 405 -36.02 -24.18 -25.42
C ALA A 405 -36.69 -23.08 -26.24
N ASN A 406 -37.82 -22.55 -25.76
CA ASN A 406 -38.56 -21.48 -26.43
C ASN A 406 -38.22 -20.07 -25.93
N LEU A 407 -37.26 -19.96 -25.01
CA LEU A 407 -36.84 -18.68 -24.43
C LEU A 407 -35.66 -18.09 -25.21
N LYS A 408 -35.49 -16.78 -25.05
CA LYS A 408 -34.32 -16.04 -25.50
C LYS A 408 -33.66 -15.38 -24.31
N TRP A 409 -32.34 -15.33 -24.31
CA TRP A 409 -31.62 -14.50 -23.36
C TRP A 409 -31.94 -13.03 -23.61
N GLN A 410 -31.98 -12.18 -22.57
CA GLN A 410 -32.37 -10.75 -22.66
C GLN A 410 -31.44 -9.86 -23.50
N GLY A 411 -30.46 -10.43 -24.19
CA GLY A 411 -29.58 -9.73 -25.10
C GLY A 411 -30.16 -9.62 -26.53
N LYS A 412 -29.54 -8.79 -27.36
CA LYS A 412 -29.93 -8.62 -28.77
C LYS A 412 -29.76 -9.89 -29.61
N GLU A 413 -28.82 -10.75 -29.24
CA GLU A 413 -28.47 -11.98 -29.97
C GLU A 413 -29.36 -13.17 -29.58
N GLY A 414 -30.15 -13.06 -28.51
CA GLY A 414 -30.99 -14.15 -28.00
C GLY A 414 -30.24 -15.31 -27.34
N ASN A 415 -28.91 -15.40 -27.48
CA ASN A 415 -28.04 -16.33 -26.75
C ASN A 415 -27.41 -15.67 -25.49
N ILE A 416 -26.96 -16.49 -24.53
CA ILE A 416 -26.18 -16.09 -23.36
C ILE A 416 -24.87 -15.44 -23.82
N PRO A 417 -24.46 -14.24 -23.34
CA PRO A 417 -23.25 -13.55 -23.78
C PRO A 417 -21.97 -14.37 -23.60
N ASP A 418 -21.03 -14.25 -24.56
CA ASP A 418 -19.71 -14.86 -24.46
C ASP A 418 -18.76 -14.04 -23.57
N LEU A 419 -18.96 -14.13 -22.26
CA LEU A 419 -18.21 -13.36 -21.28
C LEU A 419 -17.72 -14.25 -20.13
N PRO A 420 -16.59 -13.88 -19.49
CA PRO A 420 -16.11 -14.58 -18.31
C PRO A 420 -17.04 -14.38 -17.11
N PHE A 421 -17.10 -15.39 -16.25
CA PHE A 421 -17.79 -15.31 -14.97
C PHE A 421 -16.89 -14.62 -13.94
N LEU A 422 -17.47 -13.75 -13.10
CA LEU A 422 -16.76 -13.08 -12.03
C LEU A 422 -17.32 -13.54 -10.68
N ILE A 423 -16.47 -14.15 -9.87
CA ILE A 423 -16.79 -14.52 -8.48
C ILE A 423 -15.99 -13.60 -7.56
N ILE A 424 -16.69 -12.91 -6.66
CA ILE A 424 -16.07 -12.05 -5.64
C ILE A 424 -16.25 -12.71 -4.27
N CYS A 425 -15.15 -12.96 -3.58
CA CYS A 425 -15.16 -13.59 -2.26
C CYS A 425 -14.28 -12.82 -1.25
N PRO A 426 -14.50 -12.97 0.06
CA PRO A 426 -13.55 -12.52 1.07
C PRO A 426 -12.18 -13.16 0.86
N VAL A 427 -11.10 -12.42 1.16
CA VAL A 427 -9.71 -12.92 1.01
C VAL A 427 -9.49 -14.28 1.68
N SER A 428 -10.08 -14.48 2.87
CA SER A 428 -9.98 -15.74 3.63
C SER A 428 -10.63 -16.94 2.95
N LEU A 429 -11.61 -16.72 2.08
CA LEU A 429 -12.34 -17.78 1.38
C LEU A 429 -11.80 -18.06 -0.02
N HIS A 430 -10.82 -17.30 -0.50
CA HIS A 430 -10.26 -17.50 -1.85
C HIS A 430 -9.74 -18.92 -2.06
N HIS A 431 -8.94 -19.44 -1.13
CA HIS A 431 -8.41 -20.80 -1.23
C HIS A 431 -9.52 -21.85 -1.16
N GLN A 432 -10.57 -21.60 -0.36
CA GLN A 432 -11.72 -22.50 -0.28
C GLN A 432 -12.47 -22.52 -1.62
N TRP A 433 -12.78 -21.35 -2.19
CA TRP A 433 -13.41 -21.26 -3.51
C TRP A 433 -12.60 -21.97 -4.59
N GLN A 434 -11.28 -21.76 -4.61
CA GLN A 434 -10.41 -22.43 -5.57
C GLN A 434 -10.47 -23.95 -5.44
N ARG A 435 -10.36 -24.49 -4.21
CA ARG A 435 -10.48 -25.93 -3.96
C ARG A 435 -11.83 -26.49 -4.38
N GLU A 436 -12.93 -25.80 -4.06
CA GLU A 436 -14.27 -26.25 -4.41
C GLU A 436 -14.51 -26.23 -5.93
N ILE A 437 -13.94 -25.24 -6.64
CA ILE A 437 -13.97 -25.21 -8.11
C ILE A 437 -13.20 -26.42 -8.67
N GLU A 438 -11.99 -26.65 -8.19
CA GLU A 438 -11.17 -27.80 -8.59
C GLU A 438 -11.81 -29.14 -8.19
N HIS A 439 -12.63 -29.15 -7.14
CA HIS A 439 -13.30 -30.34 -6.63
C HIS A 439 -14.60 -30.68 -7.37
N PHE A 440 -15.34 -29.69 -7.87
CA PHE A 440 -16.60 -29.96 -8.57
C PHE A 440 -16.49 -29.95 -10.09
N LEU A 441 -15.70 -29.03 -10.65
CA LEU A 441 -15.57 -28.90 -12.10
C LEU A 441 -14.51 -29.86 -12.64
N GLN A 442 -14.76 -30.43 -13.82
CA GLN A 442 -13.79 -31.28 -14.50
C GLN A 442 -12.55 -30.47 -14.86
N ARG A 443 -11.36 -31.05 -14.70
CA ARG A 443 -10.11 -30.43 -15.13
C ARG A 443 -10.20 -30.05 -16.62
N SER A 444 -9.62 -28.90 -16.98
CA SER A 444 -9.63 -28.35 -18.34
C SER A 444 -11.01 -27.94 -18.88
N SER A 445 -12.09 -28.05 -18.11
CA SER A 445 -13.41 -27.57 -18.52
C SER A 445 -13.57 -26.05 -18.35
N PHE A 446 -12.89 -25.48 -17.35
CA PHE A 446 -12.84 -24.04 -17.07
C PHE A 446 -11.41 -23.61 -16.71
N ASP A 447 -11.05 -22.39 -17.11
CA ASP A 447 -9.83 -21.73 -16.62
C ASP A 447 -10.18 -20.83 -15.42
N VAL A 448 -9.55 -21.08 -14.28
CA VAL A 448 -9.70 -20.25 -13.07
C VAL A 448 -8.58 -19.22 -13.03
N LEU A 449 -8.93 -17.94 -13.14
CA LEU A 449 -7.99 -16.83 -13.22
C LEU A 449 -8.03 -16.02 -11.91
N PRO A 450 -7.03 -16.14 -11.03
CA PRO A 450 -7.01 -15.42 -9.76
C PRO A 450 -6.74 -13.92 -9.98
N TYR A 451 -7.62 -13.07 -9.45
CA TYR A 451 -7.54 -11.62 -9.54
C TYR A 451 -7.31 -11.01 -8.14
N ILE A 452 -6.11 -11.24 -7.60
CA ILE A 452 -5.74 -10.94 -6.19
C ILE A 452 -4.64 -9.89 -6.03
N GLN A 453 -4.15 -9.29 -7.11
CA GLN A 453 -2.96 -8.43 -7.08
C GLN A 453 -3.22 -6.98 -6.62
N LYS A 454 -2.15 -6.29 -6.18
CA LYS A 454 -2.17 -4.85 -5.85
C LYS A 454 -2.45 -4.00 -7.10
N PHE A 455 -3.15 -2.87 -6.91
CA PHE A 455 -3.63 -1.98 -7.99
C PHE A 455 -2.58 -1.69 -9.09
N ALA A 456 -1.34 -1.37 -8.71
CA ALA A 456 -0.26 -1.05 -9.65
C ALA A 456 0.09 -2.17 -10.65
N LYS A 457 -0.20 -3.44 -10.33
CA LYS A 457 0.08 -4.60 -11.18
C LYS A 457 -1.17 -5.14 -11.91
N ARG A 458 -2.35 -4.58 -11.65
CA ARG A 458 -3.62 -5.06 -12.23
C ARG A 458 -3.75 -4.77 -13.73
N CYS A 459 -3.17 -3.68 -14.21
CA CYS A 459 -3.14 -3.41 -15.66
C CYS A 459 -2.36 -4.49 -16.41
N GLU A 460 -1.29 -5.02 -15.80
CA GLU A 460 -0.49 -6.10 -16.38
C GLU A 460 -1.21 -7.45 -16.34
N TRP A 461 -2.16 -7.66 -15.42
CA TRP A 461 -2.92 -8.91 -15.32
C TRP A 461 -3.74 -9.18 -16.59
N TRP A 462 -4.38 -8.15 -17.16
CA TRP A 462 -5.15 -8.27 -18.40
C TRP A 462 -4.28 -8.66 -19.59
N THR A 463 -3.02 -8.22 -19.63
CA THR A 463 -2.09 -8.49 -20.73
C THR A 463 -1.20 -9.69 -20.51
N ARG A 464 -1.00 -10.15 -19.27
CA ARG A 464 -0.09 -11.26 -18.94
C ARG A 464 -0.77 -12.52 -18.43
N VAL A 465 -1.94 -12.42 -17.79
CA VAL A 465 -2.64 -13.58 -17.20
C VAL A 465 -3.84 -13.92 -18.06
N LYS A 466 -4.74 -12.95 -18.31
CA LYS A 466 -5.92 -13.20 -19.15
C LYS A 466 -5.55 -13.61 -20.58
N SER A 467 -4.48 -13.04 -21.13
CA SER A 467 -3.99 -13.36 -22.48
C SER A 467 -3.40 -14.76 -22.62
N GLN A 468 -3.07 -15.44 -21.51
CA GLN A 468 -2.52 -16.79 -21.53
C GLN A 468 -3.62 -17.85 -21.61
N SER A 469 -4.83 -17.54 -21.13
CA SER A 469 -5.98 -18.44 -21.25
C SER A 469 -6.36 -18.60 -22.72
N ARG A 470 -6.35 -19.85 -23.19
CA ARG A 470 -6.80 -20.23 -24.54
C ARG A 470 -8.28 -20.64 -24.54
N GLN A 471 -8.90 -20.78 -23.37
CA GLN A 471 -10.32 -21.07 -23.24
C GLN A 471 -11.20 -19.94 -23.80
N GLN A 472 -12.39 -20.32 -24.25
CA GLN A 472 -13.41 -19.35 -24.67
C GLN A 472 -13.87 -18.52 -23.46
N PRO A 473 -14.26 -17.24 -23.63
CA PRO A 473 -14.61 -16.37 -22.51
C PRO A 473 -15.65 -16.95 -21.54
N HIS A 474 -16.71 -17.58 -22.05
CA HIS A 474 -17.72 -18.26 -21.23
C HIS A 474 -17.22 -19.54 -20.51
N ARG A 475 -15.95 -19.93 -20.65
CA ARG A 475 -15.29 -21.00 -19.89
C ARG A 475 -14.18 -20.45 -18.98
N GLN A 476 -14.18 -19.15 -18.72
CA GLN A 476 -13.24 -18.50 -17.81
C GLN A 476 -13.98 -18.07 -16.53
N ILE A 477 -13.40 -18.40 -15.37
CA ILE A 477 -13.86 -17.94 -14.06
C ILE A 477 -12.79 -17.01 -13.49
N ILE A 478 -13.12 -15.73 -13.35
CA ILE A 478 -12.27 -14.74 -12.67
C ILE A 478 -12.62 -14.79 -11.18
N LEU A 479 -11.68 -15.24 -10.36
CA LEU A 479 -11.84 -15.30 -8.90
C LEU A 479 -11.17 -14.09 -8.26
N ALA A 480 -11.96 -13.12 -7.81
CA ALA A 480 -11.51 -11.87 -7.24
C ALA A 480 -11.78 -11.79 -5.72
N THR A 481 -10.99 -10.99 -5.02
CA THR A 481 -11.25 -10.68 -3.61
C THR A 481 -12.01 -9.37 -3.44
N ASP A 482 -12.82 -9.27 -2.39
CA ASP A 482 -13.53 -8.05 -1.97
C ASP A 482 -12.62 -6.80 -1.92
N THR A 483 -11.42 -6.96 -1.37
CA THR A 483 -10.36 -5.95 -1.32
C THR A 483 -9.92 -5.43 -2.69
N VAL A 484 -10.08 -6.23 -3.74
CA VAL A 484 -9.72 -5.86 -5.11
C VAL A 484 -10.80 -5.02 -5.78
N CYS A 485 -12.07 -5.35 -5.55
CA CYS A 485 -13.22 -4.63 -6.10
C CYS A 485 -13.41 -3.22 -5.51
N ILE A 486 -13.00 -2.99 -4.25
CA ILE A 486 -13.03 -1.65 -3.61
C ILE A 486 -12.07 -0.66 -4.29
N THR A 487 -11.02 -1.15 -4.96
CA THR A 487 -10.01 -0.31 -5.64
C THR A 487 -10.14 -0.47 -7.16
N TYR A 488 -11.12 0.19 -7.78
CA TYR A 488 -11.29 0.39 -9.24
C TYR A 488 -10.82 -0.74 -10.17
N ILE A 489 -11.78 -1.48 -10.77
CA ILE A 489 -11.50 -2.34 -11.93
C ILE A 489 -11.74 -1.53 -13.20
N PRO A 490 -10.69 -1.18 -13.98
CA PRO A 490 -10.90 -0.53 -15.27
C PRO A 490 -11.66 -1.50 -16.19
N GLY A 491 -12.85 -1.11 -16.66
CA GLY A 491 -13.66 -1.87 -17.62
C GLY A 491 -14.85 -2.67 -17.06
N LEU A 492 -15.17 -2.55 -15.76
CA LEU A 492 -16.28 -3.28 -15.11
C LEU A 492 -17.40 -2.37 -14.57
N THR A 493 -17.45 -1.11 -14.98
CA THR A 493 -18.60 -0.23 -14.69
C THR A 493 -19.69 -0.38 -15.76
N VAL A 494 -20.83 -0.95 -15.34
CA VAL A 494 -22.12 -0.58 -15.92
C VAL A 494 -22.31 0.91 -15.58
N SER A 495 -22.06 1.78 -16.54
CA SER A 495 -22.44 3.19 -16.40
C SER A 495 -23.94 3.27 -16.28
N GLN A 496 -24.44 3.88 -15.21
CA GLN A 496 -25.85 4.29 -15.08
C GLN A 496 -26.27 5.38 -16.09
N GLU A 497 -25.54 5.58 -17.19
CA GLU A 497 -25.91 6.53 -18.23
C GLU A 497 -25.96 5.84 -19.60
N ASN A 498 -27.17 5.80 -20.15
CA ASN A 498 -27.49 5.47 -21.53
C ASN A 498 -26.63 6.28 -22.52
N ARG A 499 -25.52 5.74 -23.00
CA ARG A 499 -24.94 6.06 -24.33
C ARG A 499 -24.22 4.85 -24.93
N PRO A 500 -24.31 4.63 -26.26
CA PRO A 500 -23.73 3.45 -26.91
C PRO A 500 -22.20 3.57 -27.02
N PHE A 501 -21.51 2.49 -26.65
CA PHE A 501 -20.07 2.32 -26.76
C PHE A 501 -19.66 2.14 -28.24
N LYS A 502 -18.69 2.94 -28.72
CA LYS A 502 -17.92 2.66 -29.95
C LYS A 502 -16.58 2.08 -29.53
N MET A 503 -16.27 0.87 -29.99
CA MET A 503 -14.91 0.30 -29.93
C MET A 503 -13.94 1.21 -30.72
N MET A 504 -12.86 1.65 -30.09
CA MET A 504 -11.68 2.17 -30.79
C MET A 504 -10.69 1.02 -30.99
N ASP A 505 -10.45 0.69 -32.25
CA ASP A 505 -9.38 -0.21 -32.72
C ASP A 505 -8.04 0.54 -32.69
N PRO A 506 -7.00 0.04 -32.01
CA PRO A 506 -5.71 0.71 -31.92
C PRO A 506 -4.83 0.33 -33.12
N ARG A 507 -5.27 0.63 -34.34
CA ARG A 507 -4.43 0.61 -35.54
C ARG A 507 -4.83 1.80 -36.43
N PHE A 508 -3.83 2.61 -36.79
CA PHE A 508 -3.88 3.86 -37.57
C PHE A 508 -4.15 5.18 -36.79
N SER A 509 -3.07 5.90 -36.47
CA SER A 509 -2.93 7.31 -36.88
C SER A 509 -1.47 7.76 -36.77
N SER A 510 -0.71 7.44 -37.81
CA SER A 510 0.51 8.16 -38.17
C SER A 510 0.21 8.94 -39.44
N THR A 511 0.24 10.28 -39.34
CA THR A 511 0.33 11.37 -40.36
C THR A 511 -0.50 12.55 -39.85
N SER A 512 -0.18 13.82 -40.02
CA SER A 512 0.98 14.56 -40.48
C SER A 512 0.69 16.04 -40.14
N SER A 513 1.75 16.78 -39.83
CA SER A 513 1.87 18.24 -39.81
C SER A 513 1.07 19.00 -40.88
N THR A 514 0.40 20.11 -40.49
CA THR A 514 0.57 21.51 -41.00
C THR A 514 -0.64 22.38 -40.63
N VAL A 515 -0.43 23.39 -39.79
CA VAL A 515 -0.37 24.86 -40.03
C VAL A 515 -0.36 25.54 -38.67
#